data_AF-A0A8H6RYP7-F1
#
_entry.id   AF-A0A8H6RYP7-F1
#
_cell.length_a   1.000
_cell.length_b   1.000
_cell.length_c   1.000
_cell.angle_alpha   90.00
_cell.angle_beta   90.00
_cell.angle_gamma   90.00
#
_symmetry.space_group_name_H-M   'P 1'
#
loop_
_entity.id
_entity.type
_entity.pdbx_description
1 polymer ?
#
loop_
_entity_poly.entity_id
_entity_poly.type
_entity_poly.pdbx_seq_one_letter_code
_entity_poly.pdbx_strand_id
1 'polypeptide(L)'
;MKRGFLNSKPAKERPVASTNNSGLDPVPTQFPYAALDKPVEIPKGYETPLNILLNGSKMELPPDSFAYVWTTLPGIQLRDEPQTECVLLPESKDIILKTPGFPKPLPPMPTCPAFRVARSPGKGMGLFSTRNIKQGEIILYERPLLITPAAVRATAPEHFSPAQVVQHSLNTFERIAEVSVNRMTEERQAAFMSLHNCHMTDGSGPIVGRIRTNGFGLPGLQPGAQPKTEMEFRMGAYSVICENISRLNHSCAPNTAFSLDKAMLAYRLYAVRDIAEGEELTLQYVDVLCSKTQRQEALKPYDVTCACSVCTDPTTESDKRRSMIGSFIPTISAWAANRQLPDDWLIKKSTEVLDLIEKEGLEYFELYCIATHTIMEAYICLGDSENASKWAERVIRQPWSEEYNDQHEVEELLDPESPAYAKHGLWRMRVDENPIGELGAMFKMMGEICGPEGMKMMDNGGGMFMMLPNQNASPETLKKIADAMVKYGQPSG
;
A
#
# COMPACT_ATOMS: atom_id res chain seq x y z
N MET A 1 -5.64 15.11 -62.24
CA MET A 1 -5.83 13.96 -61.32
C MET A 1 -4.59 13.91 -60.43
N LYS A 2 -4.67 14.31 -59.15
CA LYS A 2 -4.73 13.42 -57.94
C LYS A 2 -3.59 12.38 -57.96
N ARG A 3 -2.66 12.22 -57.02
CA ARG A 3 -2.32 12.67 -55.64
C ARG A 3 -0.78 12.46 -55.53
N GLY A 4 0.05 13.28 -54.87
CA GLY A 4 0.06 13.63 -53.45
C GLY A 4 1.28 13.00 -52.77
N PHE A 5 2.38 13.74 -52.65
CA PHE A 5 3.53 13.45 -51.77
C PHE A 5 3.13 13.70 -50.32
N LEU A 6 3.45 12.79 -49.39
CA LEU A 6 3.54 13.11 -47.96
C LEU A 6 4.73 12.41 -47.32
N ASN A 7 5.60 13.26 -46.78
CA ASN A 7 6.73 12.95 -45.90
C ASN A 7 6.28 12.13 -44.68
N SER A 8 7.01 11.07 -44.38
CA SER A 8 6.99 10.37 -43.10
C SER A 8 7.50 11.31 -42.00
N LYS A 9 6.60 11.73 -41.11
CA LYS A 9 6.95 12.32 -39.82
C LYS A 9 7.33 11.20 -38.84
N PRO A 10 8.26 11.43 -37.90
CA PRO A 10 8.58 10.46 -36.86
C PRO A 10 7.36 10.26 -35.95
N ALA A 11 7.17 9.02 -35.51
CA ALA A 11 6.11 8.65 -34.59
C ALA A 11 6.19 9.52 -33.32
N LYS A 12 5.11 10.24 -33.01
CA LYS A 12 4.95 10.90 -31.72
C LYS A 12 4.97 9.81 -30.64
N GLU A 13 5.93 9.91 -29.74
CA GLU A 13 5.97 9.17 -28.48
C GLU A 13 4.61 9.33 -27.78
N ARG A 14 3.97 8.20 -27.48
CA ARG A 14 2.78 8.17 -26.65
C ARG A 14 3.21 8.49 -25.22
N PRO A 15 2.47 9.34 -24.47
CA PRO A 15 2.76 9.53 -23.06
C PRO A 15 2.60 8.19 -22.35
N VAL A 16 3.65 7.79 -21.64
CA VAL A 16 3.70 6.60 -20.79
C VAL A 16 2.64 6.78 -19.70
N ALA A 17 1.63 5.92 -19.69
CA ALA A 17 0.69 5.83 -18.59
C ALA A 17 1.46 5.42 -17.33
N SER A 18 1.35 6.22 -16.27
CA SER A 18 1.84 5.85 -14.94
C SER A 18 1.13 4.56 -14.52
N THR A 19 1.90 3.49 -14.36
CA THR A 19 1.46 2.18 -13.90
C THR A 19 0.99 2.31 -12.45
N ASN A 20 -0.29 2.00 -12.20
CA ASN A 20 -0.81 1.84 -10.85
C ASN A 20 -0.20 0.54 -10.30
N ASN A 21 0.74 0.65 -9.37
CA ASN A 21 1.24 -0.52 -8.65
C ASN A 21 0.11 -1.17 -7.85
N SER A 22 0.19 -2.49 -7.78
CA SER A 22 -0.69 -3.41 -7.09
C SER A 22 -1.09 -3.00 -5.69
N GLY A 23 -2.28 -3.45 -5.30
CA GLY A 23 -2.52 -3.71 -3.89
C GLY A 23 -1.38 -4.57 -3.34
N LEU A 24 -0.69 -4.03 -2.34
CA LEU A 24 -0.27 -4.70 -1.11
C LEU A 24 0.83 -3.93 -0.36
N ASP A 25 1.23 -2.75 -0.82
CA ASP A 25 1.94 -1.77 0.02
C ASP A 25 1.36 -0.36 -0.20
N PRO A 26 1.27 0.49 0.84
CA PRO A 26 0.87 1.90 0.69
C PRO A 26 2.02 2.68 0.04
N VAL A 27 2.24 2.46 -1.25
CA VAL A 27 3.04 3.36 -2.09
C VAL A 27 2.32 4.72 -2.10
N PRO A 28 3.02 5.86 -1.95
CA PRO A 28 2.44 7.16 -2.22
C PRO A 28 1.78 7.11 -3.60
N THR A 29 0.45 7.19 -3.61
CA THR A 29 -0.30 7.09 -4.85
C THR A 29 0.00 8.32 -5.68
N GLN A 30 0.91 8.18 -6.65
CA GLN A 30 1.02 9.12 -7.76
C GLN A 30 -0.24 8.95 -8.62
N PHE A 31 -1.33 9.58 -8.19
CA PHE A 31 -2.31 9.97 -9.17
C PHE A 31 -1.55 10.86 -10.17
N PRO A 32 -1.81 10.76 -11.48
CA PRO A 32 -1.37 11.77 -12.43
C PRO A 32 -2.16 13.04 -12.09
N TYR A 33 -1.73 13.71 -11.03
CA TYR A 33 -2.17 15.03 -10.68
C TYR A 33 -1.76 15.85 -11.87
N ALA A 34 -2.75 16.37 -12.59
CA ALA A 34 -2.51 17.17 -13.77
C ALA A 34 -1.72 18.40 -13.32
N ALA A 35 -0.39 18.30 -13.41
CA ALA A 35 0.53 19.36 -13.08
C ALA A 35 0.56 20.30 -14.28
N LEU A 36 0.46 21.59 -14.01
CA LEU A 36 0.70 22.60 -15.03
C LEU A 36 2.16 23.04 -14.95
N ASP A 37 2.76 23.41 -16.08
CA ASP A 37 4.08 24.06 -16.07
C ASP A 37 4.03 25.39 -15.31
N LYS A 38 2.86 26.04 -15.30
CA LYS A 38 2.56 27.27 -14.57
C LYS A 38 1.06 27.43 -14.35
N PRO A 39 0.63 28.20 -13.33
CA PRO A 39 -0.79 28.45 -13.10
C PRO A 39 -1.44 29.17 -14.29
N VAL A 40 -2.71 28.87 -14.54
CA VAL A 40 -3.53 29.52 -15.58
C VAL A 40 -4.66 30.31 -14.92
N GLU A 41 -5.06 31.43 -15.51
CA GLU A 41 -6.19 32.19 -14.97
C GLU A 41 -7.53 31.53 -15.33
N ILE A 42 -8.41 31.40 -14.33
CA ILE A 42 -9.79 30.94 -14.49
C ILE A 42 -10.72 32.15 -14.42
N PRO A 43 -11.59 32.39 -15.42
CA PRO A 43 -12.55 33.48 -15.36
C PRO A 43 -13.46 33.35 -14.11
N LYS A 44 -13.80 34.48 -13.49
CA LYS A 44 -14.69 34.52 -12.32
C LYS A 44 -16.10 34.05 -12.68
N GLY A 45 -16.83 33.50 -11.71
CA GLY A 45 -18.23 33.07 -11.88
C GLY A 45 -18.40 31.64 -12.38
N TYR A 46 -17.30 30.92 -12.59
CA TYR A 46 -17.31 29.49 -12.94
C TYR A 46 -16.96 28.59 -11.76
N GLU A 47 -16.94 29.11 -10.53
CA GLU A 47 -16.66 28.34 -9.33
C GLU A 47 -17.70 27.22 -9.16
N THR A 48 -17.25 25.97 -9.03
CA THR A 48 -18.16 24.85 -8.77
C THR A 48 -18.88 25.08 -7.42
N PRO A 49 -20.22 25.05 -7.35
CA PRO A 49 -20.94 25.10 -6.08
C PRO A 49 -20.54 23.92 -5.21
N LEU A 50 -20.27 24.18 -3.92
CA LEU A 50 -20.00 23.11 -2.96
C LEU A 50 -21.30 22.68 -2.29
N ASN A 51 -21.73 21.45 -2.54
CA ASN A 51 -22.84 20.84 -1.80
C ASN A 51 -22.30 20.32 -0.46
N ILE A 52 -22.23 21.20 0.54
CA ILE A 52 -21.66 20.87 1.85
C ILE A 52 -22.71 20.18 2.72
N LEU A 53 -22.52 18.87 2.95
CA LEU A 53 -23.27 18.12 3.95
C LEU A 53 -22.43 18.01 5.23
N LEU A 54 -22.76 18.84 6.23
CA LEU A 54 -22.15 18.79 7.56
C LEU A 54 -22.86 17.73 8.41
N ASN A 55 -22.10 16.79 8.98
CA ASN A 55 -22.59 15.81 9.98
C ASN A 55 -23.74 14.87 9.55
N GLY A 56 -24.17 14.88 8.28
CA GLY A 56 -25.05 13.89 7.69
C GLY A 56 -26.50 13.92 8.20
N SER A 57 -27.29 14.90 7.79
CA SER A 57 -28.74 14.74 7.72
C SER A 57 -29.09 14.08 6.37
N LYS A 58 -29.81 12.94 6.40
CA LYS A 58 -30.33 12.28 5.20
C LYS A 58 -31.11 13.28 4.35
N MET A 59 -30.55 13.70 3.22
CA MET A 59 -31.29 14.34 2.15
C MET A 59 -31.20 13.41 0.95
N GLU A 60 -32.33 13.08 0.34
CA GLU A 60 -32.37 12.34 -0.92
C GLU A 60 -31.68 13.20 -1.99
N LEU A 61 -30.44 12.84 -2.31
CA LEU A 61 -29.67 13.49 -3.35
C LEU A 61 -30.11 12.94 -4.72
N PRO A 62 -30.16 13.78 -5.76
CA PRO A 62 -30.32 13.29 -7.12
C PRO A 62 -29.23 12.24 -7.44
N PRO A 63 -29.55 11.14 -8.15
CA PRO A 63 -28.64 10.03 -8.42
C PRO A 63 -27.34 10.41 -9.15
N ASP A 64 -27.24 11.62 -9.70
CA ASP A 64 -26.06 12.14 -10.41
C ASP A 64 -25.23 13.17 -9.62
N SER A 65 -25.62 13.52 -8.38
CA SER A 65 -24.87 14.48 -7.56
C SER A 65 -23.87 13.79 -6.63
N PHE A 66 -22.57 13.91 -6.91
CA PHE A 66 -21.50 13.52 -5.99
C PHE A 66 -21.44 14.53 -4.82
N ALA A 67 -22.21 14.30 -3.76
CA ALA A 67 -22.13 15.12 -2.57
C ALA A 67 -21.10 14.55 -1.60
N TYR A 68 -20.03 15.29 -1.34
CA TYR A 68 -19.11 14.95 -0.28
C TYR A 68 -19.73 15.29 1.09
N VAL A 69 -19.40 14.47 2.08
CA VAL A 69 -19.71 14.68 3.48
C VAL A 69 -18.44 15.13 4.18
N TRP A 70 -18.51 16.31 4.81
CA TRP A 70 -17.48 16.78 5.71
C TRP A 70 -17.84 16.31 7.12
N THR A 71 -16.94 15.56 7.73
CA THR A 71 -17.17 14.93 9.03
C THR A 71 -15.88 14.83 9.81
N THR A 72 -15.99 14.77 11.12
CA THR A 72 -14.88 14.52 12.04
C THR A 72 -15.02 13.09 12.57
N LEU A 73 -13.97 12.28 12.48
CA LEU A 73 -13.93 10.92 13.00
C LEU A 73 -12.76 10.77 14.00
N PRO A 74 -12.93 10.00 15.09
CA PRO A 74 -14.11 9.22 15.48
C PRO A 74 -15.24 10.09 16.08
N GLY A 75 -15.01 11.39 16.26
CA GLY A 75 -16.01 12.34 16.72
C GLY A 75 -16.28 12.23 18.22
N ILE A 76 -17.53 12.45 18.63
CA ILE A 76 -17.92 12.64 20.05
C ILE A 76 -17.61 11.45 20.96
N GLN A 77 -17.48 10.25 20.37
CA GLN A 77 -17.22 9.00 21.10
C GLN A 77 -15.82 8.98 21.75
N LEU A 78 -14.83 9.66 21.15
CA LEU A 78 -13.46 9.77 21.67
C LEU A 78 -12.97 11.22 21.55
N ARG A 79 -13.76 12.18 22.04
CA ARG A 79 -13.52 13.63 21.84
C ARG A 79 -12.18 14.13 22.42
N ASP A 80 -11.64 13.42 23.41
CA ASP A 80 -10.40 13.78 24.10
C ASP A 80 -9.15 13.21 23.38
N GLU A 81 -9.34 12.41 22.32
CA GLU A 81 -8.27 11.93 21.44
C GLU A 81 -8.10 12.84 20.19
N PRO A 82 -6.93 12.79 19.52
CA PRO A 82 -6.74 13.45 18.24
C PRO A 82 -7.85 13.10 17.23
N GLN A 83 -8.41 14.09 16.54
CA GLN A 83 -9.49 13.88 15.58
C GLN A 83 -8.99 13.93 14.13
N THR A 84 -9.60 13.14 13.27
CA THR A 84 -9.37 13.17 11.82
C THR A 84 -10.49 13.96 11.15
N GLU A 85 -10.14 15.01 10.42
CA GLU A 85 -11.10 15.66 9.52
C GLU A 85 -11.19 14.86 8.23
N CYS A 86 -12.41 14.62 7.76
CA CYS A 86 -12.66 13.75 6.61
C CYS A 86 -13.57 14.45 5.59
N VAL A 87 -13.21 14.30 4.32
CA VAL A 87 -14.09 14.54 3.16
C VAL A 87 -14.33 13.19 2.51
N LEU A 88 -15.56 12.68 2.60
CA LEU A 88 -15.89 11.32 2.17
C LEU A 88 -17.15 11.30 1.30
N LEU A 89 -17.27 10.31 0.43
CA LEU A 89 -18.57 9.88 -0.07
C LEU A 89 -19.40 9.32 1.09
N PRO A 90 -20.74 9.49 1.09
CA PRO A 90 -21.60 8.97 2.16
C PRO A 90 -21.38 7.49 2.46
N GLU A 91 -21.21 6.67 1.43
CA GLU A 91 -21.01 5.23 1.53
C GLU A 91 -19.62 4.88 2.09
N SER A 92 -18.59 5.66 1.74
CA SER A 92 -17.24 5.49 2.32
C SER A 92 -17.23 5.78 3.81
N LYS A 93 -18.00 6.79 4.25
CA LYS A 93 -18.21 7.05 5.69
C LYS A 93 -18.88 5.86 6.37
N ASP A 94 -19.90 5.28 5.75
CA ASP A 94 -20.58 4.09 6.25
C ASP A 94 -19.64 2.89 6.41
N ILE A 95 -18.70 2.67 5.49
CA ILE A 95 -17.69 1.60 5.61
C ILE A 95 -16.85 1.77 6.88
N ILE A 96 -16.37 2.99 7.17
CA ILE A 96 -15.59 3.27 8.38
C ILE A 96 -16.45 3.01 9.63
N LEU A 97 -17.68 3.55 9.66
CA LEU A 97 -18.57 3.41 10.82
C LEU A 97 -19.02 1.95 11.07
N LYS A 98 -19.06 1.11 10.03
CA LYS A 98 -19.41 -0.32 10.13
C LYS A 98 -18.19 -1.22 10.34
N THR A 99 -16.98 -0.66 10.41
CA THR A 99 -15.76 -1.44 10.67
C THR A 99 -15.88 -2.11 12.04
N PRO A 100 -15.69 -3.44 12.14
CA PRO A 100 -15.74 -4.14 13.43
C PRO A 100 -14.80 -3.52 14.46
N GLY A 101 -15.32 -3.19 15.64
CA GLY A 101 -14.55 -2.58 16.73
C GLY A 101 -14.34 -1.06 16.61
N PHE A 102 -14.85 -0.40 15.57
CA PHE A 102 -14.76 1.05 15.46
C PHE A 102 -15.81 1.79 16.34
N PRO A 103 -15.44 2.90 17.01
CA PRO A 103 -14.07 3.40 17.17
C PRO A 103 -13.36 2.71 18.33
N LYS A 104 -12.15 2.24 18.07
CA LYS A 104 -11.20 1.76 19.09
C LYS A 104 -10.33 2.94 19.56
N PRO A 105 -10.11 3.10 20.88
CA PRO A 105 -9.21 4.14 21.40
C PRO A 105 -7.76 3.89 21.00
N LEU A 106 -6.97 4.95 20.95
CA LEU A 106 -5.52 4.85 20.80
C LEU A 106 -4.89 4.22 22.05
N PRO A 107 -3.79 3.45 21.92
CA PRO A 107 -3.03 3.02 23.07
C PRO A 107 -2.41 4.23 23.80
N PRO A 108 -2.11 4.11 25.10
CA PRO A 108 -1.50 5.18 25.86
C PRO A 108 -0.15 5.57 25.27
N MET A 109 0.17 6.87 25.34
CA MET A 109 1.47 7.37 24.88
C MET A 109 2.62 6.68 25.64
N PRO A 110 3.68 6.24 24.94
CA PRO A 110 4.82 5.61 25.59
C PRO A 110 5.56 6.62 26.49
N THR A 111 6.03 6.15 27.64
CA THR A 111 6.83 6.96 28.58
C THR A 111 8.21 7.34 28.01
N CYS A 112 8.72 6.51 27.10
CA CYS A 112 9.93 6.76 26.32
C CYS A 112 9.56 6.74 24.83
N PRO A 113 9.23 7.92 24.23
CA PRO A 113 8.92 8.01 22.82
C PRO A 113 10.05 7.41 21.99
N ALA A 114 9.71 6.65 20.94
CA ALA A 114 10.70 6.00 20.08
C ALA A 114 11.28 6.92 19.01
N PHE A 115 10.73 8.13 18.84
CA PHE A 115 11.18 9.06 17.82
C PHE A 115 11.13 10.52 18.29
N ARG A 116 11.84 11.37 17.56
CA ARG A 116 11.75 12.83 17.63
C ARG A 116 11.73 13.42 16.21
N VAL A 117 11.06 14.54 16.04
CA VAL A 117 11.09 15.30 14.78
C VAL A 117 12.30 16.24 14.79
N ALA A 118 13.11 16.22 13.73
CA ALA A 118 14.27 17.09 13.60
C ALA A 118 14.62 17.40 12.14
N ARG A 119 15.55 18.34 11.91
CA ARG A 119 16.04 18.63 10.57
C ARG A 119 16.84 17.46 10.02
N SER A 120 16.53 17.07 8.79
CA SER A 120 17.29 16.12 8.00
C SER A 120 18.10 16.87 6.94
N PRO A 121 19.44 16.77 6.95
CA PRO A 121 20.28 17.51 6.01
C PRO A 121 19.86 17.28 4.55
N GLY A 122 19.53 18.36 3.85
CA GLY A 122 19.10 18.33 2.44
C GLY A 122 17.70 17.77 2.18
N LYS A 123 16.95 17.36 3.21
CA LYS A 123 15.64 16.70 3.09
C LYS A 123 14.53 17.39 3.91
N GLY A 124 14.82 18.54 4.50
CA GLY A 124 13.86 19.29 5.31
C GLY A 124 13.74 18.74 6.72
N MET A 125 12.55 18.27 7.09
CA MET A 125 12.29 17.64 8.40
C MET A 125 12.25 16.13 8.24
N GLY A 126 12.56 15.40 9.30
CA GLY A 126 12.51 13.94 9.36
C GLY A 126 12.24 13.45 10.78
N LEU A 127 11.97 12.15 10.90
CA LEU A 127 11.87 11.47 12.18
C LEU A 127 13.19 10.77 12.46
N PHE A 128 13.65 10.85 13.70
CA PHE A 128 14.89 10.23 14.15
C PHE A 128 14.61 9.41 15.39
N SER A 129 15.21 8.22 15.45
CA SER A 129 15.09 7.36 16.62
C SER A 129 15.72 8.03 17.85
N THR A 130 15.10 7.87 19.00
CA THR A 130 15.54 8.38 20.32
C THR A 130 16.15 7.29 21.20
N ARG A 131 16.10 6.03 20.74
CA ARG A 131 16.65 4.85 21.42
C ARG A 131 16.93 3.75 20.38
N ASN A 132 17.52 2.64 20.79
CA ASN A 132 17.52 1.46 19.92
C ASN A 132 16.08 0.91 19.80
N ILE A 133 15.68 0.53 18.60
CA ILE A 133 14.37 -0.05 18.28
C ILE A 133 14.61 -1.40 17.61
N LYS A 134 13.95 -2.45 18.08
CA LYS A 134 14.01 -3.79 17.49
C LYS A 134 13.04 -3.94 16.33
N GLN A 135 13.41 -4.80 15.39
CA GLN A 135 12.51 -5.24 14.33
C GLN A 135 11.15 -5.67 14.91
N GLY A 136 10.07 -5.21 14.29
CA GLY A 136 8.69 -5.48 14.69
C GLY A 136 8.15 -4.56 15.78
N GLU A 137 8.99 -3.76 16.45
CA GLU A 137 8.48 -2.78 17.41
C GLU A 137 7.61 -1.73 16.73
N ILE A 138 6.51 -1.38 17.39
CA ILE A 138 5.67 -0.25 17.00
C ILE A 138 6.34 1.04 17.48
N ILE A 139 6.60 1.93 16.53
CA ILE A 139 7.26 3.22 16.76
C ILE A 139 6.22 4.27 17.17
N LEU A 140 5.08 4.33 16.48
CA LEU A 140 4.02 5.29 16.75
C LEU A 140 2.65 4.82 16.25
N TYR A 141 1.60 5.23 16.96
CA TYR A 141 0.21 5.19 16.49
C TYR A 141 -0.24 6.61 16.16
N GLU A 142 -0.80 6.83 14.97
CA GLU A 142 -1.19 8.17 14.54
C GLU A 142 -2.54 8.17 13.82
N ARG A 143 -3.50 8.90 14.42
CA ARG A 143 -4.73 9.28 13.73
C ARG A 143 -4.41 10.37 12.70
N PRO A 144 -4.79 10.19 11.42
CA PRO A 144 -4.50 11.17 10.39
C PRO A 144 -5.02 12.58 10.71
N LEU A 145 -4.33 13.60 10.20
CA LEU A 145 -4.85 14.97 10.18
C LEU A 145 -6.09 15.05 9.28
N LEU A 146 -5.97 14.51 8.06
CA LEU A 146 -6.96 14.65 7.00
C LEU A 146 -7.11 13.35 6.21
N ILE A 147 -8.35 12.95 5.94
CA ILE A 147 -8.71 11.99 4.89
C ILE A 147 -9.52 12.74 3.83
N THR A 148 -9.11 12.70 2.58
CA THR A 148 -9.74 13.48 1.50
C THR A 148 -9.73 12.68 0.19
N PRO A 149 -10.66 12.90 -0.75
CA PRO A 149 -10.63 12.22 -2.04
C PRO A 149 -9.28 12.46 -2.73
N ALA A 150 -8.74 11.43 -3.35
CA ALA A 150 -7.47 11.56 -4.06
C ALA A 150 -7.60 12.37 -5.36
N ALA A 151 -8.81 12.42 -5.91
CA ALA A 151 -9.19 13.29 -7.02
C ALA A 151 -10.61 13.83 -6.79
N VAL A 152 -10.89 15.02 -7.32
CA VAL A 152 -12.21 15.63 -7.26
C VAL A 152 -12.80 15.79 -8.66
N ARG A 153 -14.11 15.58 -8.79
CA ARG A 153 -14.84 15.88 -10.02
C ARG A 153 -15.20 17.35 -10.05
N ALA A 154 -14.63 18.09 -10.99
CA ALA A 154 -15.04 19.45 -11.33
C ALA A 154 -15.67 19.46 -12.72
N THR A 155 -16.94 19.84 -12.83
CA THR A 155 -17.59 20.03 -14.13
C THR A 155 -17.09 21.34 -14.73
N ALA A 156 -16.17 21.25 -15.68
CA ALA A 156 -15.65 22.42 -16.39
C ALA A 156 -16.58 22.83 -17.55
N PRO A 157 -16.71 24.13 -17.86
CA PRO A 157 -17.41 24.61 -19.05
C PRO A 157 -16.79 24.09 -20.36
N GLU A 158 -17.62 23.82 -21.37
CA GLU A 158 -17.17 23.25 -22.66
C GLU A 158 -16.13 24.11 -23.40
N HIS A 159 -16.14 25.43 -23.17
CA HIS A 159 -15.23 26.37 -23.82
C HIS A 159 -13.86 26.50 -23.12
N PHE A 160 -13.63 25.81 -22.00
CA PHE A 160 -12.33 25.84 -21.32
C PHE A 160 -11.28 25.10 -22.13
N SER A 161 -10.09 25.69 -22.25
CA SER A 161 -8.92 24.97 -22.76
C SER A 161 -8.52 23.83 -21.81
N PRO A 162 -7.78 22.81 -22.28
CA PRO A 162 -7.33 21.72 -21.42
C PRO A 162 -6.60 22.18 -20.15
N ALA A 163 -5.75 23.20 -20.25
CA ALA A 163 -5.05 23.75 -19.09
C ALA A 163 -5.99 24.46 -18.10
N GLN A 164 -7.04 25.13 -18.60
CA GLN A 164 -8.07 25.73 -17.75
C GLN A 164 -8.95 24.65 -17.07
N VAL A 165 -9.23 23.53 -17.73
CA VAL A 165 -9.94 22.40 -17.10
C VAL A 165 -9.14 21.86 -15.90
N VAL A 166 -7.83 21.70 -16.09
CA VAL A 166 -6.91 21.24 -15.03
C VAL A 166 -6.87 22.24 -13.88
N GLN A 167 -6.60 23.51 -14.16
CA GLN A 167 -6.54 24.54 -13.13
C GLN A 167 -7.88 24.70 -12.39
N HIS A 168 -9.00 24.63 -13.11
CA HIS A 168 -10.33 24.66 -12.50
C HIS A 168 -10.54 23.50 -11.51
N SER A 169 -10.07 22.30 -11.87
CA SER A 169 -10.11 21.13 -10.98
C SER A 169 -9.23 21.32 -9.74
N LEU A 170 -8.02 21.86 -9.89
CA LEU A 170 -7.14 22.19 -8.76
C LEU A 170 -7.76 23.24 -7.82
N ASN A 171 -8.36 24.29 -8.37
CA ASN A 171 -9.06 25.32 -7.59
C ASN A 171 -10.27 24.75 -6.84
N THR A 172 -11.02 23.85 -7.47
CA THR A 172 -12.15 23.16 -6.83
C THR A 172 -11.67 22.23 -5.71
N PHE A 173 -10.56 21.52 -5.90
CA PHE A 173 -9.97 20.69 -4.85
C PHE A 173 -9.51 21.55 -3.66
N GLU A 174 -8.85 22.69 -3.92
CA GLU A 174 -8.40 23.61 -2.87
C GLU A 174 -9.57 24.06 -2.00
N ARG A 175 -10.67 24.49 -2.62
CA ARG A 175 -11.89 24.92 -1.91
C ARG A 175 -12.55 23.79 -1.11
N ILE A 176 -12.50 22.54 -1.60
CA ILE A 176 -13.02 21.37 -0.87
C ILE A 176 -12.17 21.07 0.37
N ALA A 177 -10.84 21.08 0.21
CA ALA A 177 -9.91 20.77 1.28
C ALA A 177 -9.84 21.88 2.34
N GLU A 178 -9.99 23.15 1.93
CA GLU A 178 -10.03 24.32 2.82
C GLU A 178 -11.12 24.19 3.89
N VAL A 179 -12.30 23.67 3.54
CA VAL A 179 -13.38 23.44 4.52
C VAL A 179 -12.93 22.49 5.64
N SER A 180 -12.22 21.40 5.32
CA SER A 180 -11.73 20.46 6.34
C SER A 180 -10.58 21.03 7.16
N VAL A 181 -9.62 21.70 6.52
CA VAL A 181 -8.47 22.31 7.22
C VAL A 181 -8.94 23.38 8.19
N ASN A 182 -9.96 24.17 7.85
CA ASN A 182 -10.55 25.18 8.74
C ASN A 182 -11.40 24.61 9.88
N ARG A 183 -11.74 23.31 9.84
CA ARG A 183 -12.46 22.61 10.92
C ARG A 183 -11.51 21.99 11.95
N MET A 184 -10.24 21.83 11.62
CA MET A 184 -9.22 21.33 12.55
C MET A 184 -9.08 22.27 13.76
N THR A 185 -8.57 21.74 14.86
CA THR A 185 -8.07 22.60 15.94
C THR A 185 -6.88 23.43 15.44
N GLU A 186 -6.60 24.57 16.09
CA GLU A 186 -5.47 25.44 15.72
C GLU A 186 -4.15 24.67 15.66
N GLU A 187 -3.92 23.77 16.62
CA GLU A 187 -2.73 22.93 16.69
C GLU A 187 -2.62 21.98 15.48
N ARG A 188 -3.70 21.29 15.11
CA ARG A 188 -3.72 20.36 13.97
C ARG A 188 -3.65 21.10 12.63
N GLN A 189 -4.28 22.26 12.52
CA GLN A 189 -4.17 23.13 11.35
C GLN A 189 -2.72 23.61 11.18
N ALA A 190 -2.06 24.04 12.26
CA ALA A 190 -0.66 24.44 12.23
C ALA A 190 0.26 23.27 11.87
N ALA A 191 0.01 22.08 12.42
CA ALA A 191 0.71 20.85 12.07
C ALA A 191 0.61 20.55 10.58
N PHE A 192 -0.60 20.54 10.02
CA PHE A 192 -0.84 20.35 8.58
C PHE A 192 -0.10 21.40 7.73
N MET A 193 -0.24 22.68 8.07
CA MET A 193 0.38 23.77 7.29
C MET A 193 1.91 23.81 7.40
N SER A 194 2.49 23.13 8.40
CA SER A 194 3.94 22.97 8.54
C SER A 194 4.53 21.80 7.73
N LEU A 195 3.69 20.99 7.07
CA LEU A 195 4.15 19.95 6.15
C LEU A 195 4.79 20.55 4.89
N HIS A 196 5.70 19.81 4.27
CA HIS A 196 6.41 20.23 3.08
C HIS A 196 5.45 20.38 1.89
N ASN A 197 5.75 21.30 0.97
CA ASN A 197 4.98 21.50 -0.26
C ASN A 197 5.94 21.70 -1.43
N CYS A 198 6.09 20.69 -2.29
CA CYS A 198 6.87 20.79 -3.52
C CYS A 198 6.04 21.31 -4.71
N HIS A 199 4.71 21.45 -4.56
CA HIS A 199 3.78 21.88 -5.60
C HIS A 199 3.47 23.38 -5.49
N MET A 200 4.52 24.22 -5.47
CA MET A 200 4.38 25.67 -5.30
C MET A 200 4.12 26.44 -6.61
N THR A 201 4.36 25.81 -7.76
CA THR A 201 4.35 26.48 -9.07
C THR A 201 3.46 25.81 -10.10
N ASP A 202 2.82 24.69 -9.80
CA ASP A 202 2.12 23.85 -10.79
C ASP A 202 0.61 24.09 -10.87
N GLY A 203 0.15 25.21 -10.32
CA GLY A 203 -1.26 25.58 -10.23
C GLY A 203 -1.95 25.09 -8.95
N SER A 204 -1.30 24.27 -8.12
CA SER A 204 -1.85 23.87 -6.82
C SER A 204 -1.95 25.05 -5.86
N GLY A 205 -3.01 25.07 -5.05
CA GLY A 205 -3.07 25.92 -3.87
C GLY A 205 -2.21 25.38 -2.72
N PRO A 206 -2.05 26.16 -1.64
CA PRO A 206 -1.21 25.79 -0.50
C PRO A 206 -1.67 24.51 0.23
N ILE A 207 -2.97 24.19 0.23
CA ILE A 207 -3.50 23.00 0.90
C ILE A 207 -3.35 21.78 -0.02
N VAL A 208 -3.82 21.87 -1.27
CA VAL A 208 -3.73 20.76 -2.24
C VAL A 208 -2.29 20.41 -2.55
N GLY A 209 -1.39 21.40 -2.64
CA GLY A 209 0.03 21.13 -2.82
C GLY A 209 0.60 20.24 -1.70
N ARG A 210 0.23 20.51 -0.44
CA ARG A 210 0.61 19.65 0.70
C ARG A 210 -0.04 18.28 0.66
N ILE A 211 -1.32 18.19 0.29
CA ILE A 211 -2.01 16.90 0.12
C ILE A 211 -1.27 16.04 -0.91
N ARG A 212 -0.85 16.64 -2.02
CA ARG A 212 -0.12 15.96 -3.10
C ARG A 212 1.29 15.55 -2.71
N THR A 213 1.99 16.38 -1.93
CA THR A 213 3.35 16.07 -1.44
C THR A 213 3.36 15.00 -0.34
N ASN A 214 2.35 14.97 0.54
CA ASN A 214 2.41 14.24 1.82
C ASN A 214 1.39 13.10 1.95
N GLY A 215 0.56 12.90 0.92
CA GLY A 215 -0.58 12.00 0.94
C GLY A 215 -0.22 10.52 0.71
N PHE A 216 -0.81 9.64 1.51
CA PHE A 216 -0.78 8.19 1.33
C PHE A 216 -2.11 7.68 0.77
N GLY A 217 -2.07 6.71 -0.13
CA GLY A 217 -3.29 6.07 -0.63
C GLY A 217 -4.00 5.30 0.48
N LEU A 218 -5.33 5.40 0.55
CA LEU A 218 -6.16 4.64 1.47
C LEU A 218 -7.07 3.66 0.73
N PRO A 219 -6.67 2.38 0.63
CA PRO A 219 -7.48 1.36 0.00
C PRO A 219 -8.67 0.94 0.89
N GLY A 220 -9.67 0.31 0.27
CA GLY A 220 -10.78 -0.32 1.00
C GLY A 220 -11.89 0.61 1.50
N LEU A 221 -11.92 1.87 1.03
CA LEU A 221 -13.03 2.81 1.28
C LEU A 221 -13.92 3.06 0.05
N GLN A 222 -13.68 2.36 -1.06
CA GLN A 222 -14.46 2.52 -2.29
C GLN A 222 -15.91 2.02 -2.12
N PRO A 223 -16.93 2.80 -2.48
CA PRO A 223 -18.32 2.35 -2.48
C PRO A 223 -18.63 1.36 -3.62
N GLY A 224 -19.32 0.26 -3.32
CA GLY A 224 -19.92 -0.62 -4.34
C GLY A 224 -18.97 -1.61 -5.03
N ALA A 225 -19.54 -2.48 -5.89
CA ALA A 225 -18.81 -3.51 -6.64
C ALA A 225 -17.74 -2.89 -7.55
N GLN A 226 -16.62 -3.63 -7.72
CA GLN A 226 -15.44 -3.33 -8.53
C GLN A 226 -15.64 -2.20 -9.57
N PRO A 227 -14.85 -1.11 -9.52
CA PRO A 227 -15.02 0.01 -10.43
C PRO A 227 -14.91 -0.46 -11.88
N LYS A 228 -15.90 -0.09 -12.70
CA LYS A 228 -15.99 -0.50 -14.11
C LYS A 228 -15.16 0.40 -15.00
N THR A 229 -14.75 1.56 -14.50
CA THR A 229 -13.90 2.52 -15.22
C THR A 229 -12.79 3.07 -14.32
N GLU A 230 -11.68 3.49 -14.93
CA GLU A 230 -10.57 4.19 -14.25
C GLU A 230 -11.07 5.44 -13.48
N MET A 231 -12.07 6.13 -14.02
CA MET A 231 -12.66 7.30 -13.36
C MET A 231 -13.44 6.91 -12.11
N GLU A 232 -14.20 5.81 -12.13
CA GLU A 232 -14.90 5.29 -10.94
C GLU A 232 -13.90 4.87 -9.86
N PHE A 233 -12.82 4.20 -10.23
CA PHE A 233 -11.76 3.82 -9.29
C PHE A 233 -11.14 5.05 -8.60
N ARG A 234 -10.78 6.07 -9.38
CA ARG A 234 -10.19 7.31 -8.86
C ARG A 234 -11.12 8.08 -7.94
N MET A 235 -12.42 8.09 -8.25
CA MET A 235 -13.43 8.81 -7.45
C MET A 235 -13.68 8.19 -6.08
N GLY A 236 -13.43 6.89 -5.92
CA GLY A 236 -13.49 6.21 -4.63
C GLY A 236 -12.14 6.09 -3.91
N ALA A 237 -11.06 6.60 -4.49
CA ALA A 237 -9.74 6.59 -3.88
C ALA A 237 -9.57 7.78 -2.93
N TYR A 238 -8.90 7.56 -1.81
CA TYR A 238 -8.65 8.57 -0.79
C TYR A 238 -7.15 8.77 -0.56
N SER A 239 -6.80 10.01 -0.23
CA SER A 239 -5.49 10.42 0.25
C SER A 239 -5.57 10.70 1.76
N VAL A 240 -4.55 10.25 2.49
CA VAL A 240 -4.44 10.41 3.93
C VAL A 240 -3.19 11.20 4.27
N ILE A 241 -3.35 12.21 5.12
CA ILE A 241 -2.27 13.10 5.53
C ILE A 241 -2.10 12.92 7.04
N CYS A 242 -0.88 12.61 7.44
CA CYS A 242 -0.47 12.45 8.84
C CYS A 242 0.39 13.64 9.28
N GLU A 243 0.61 13.82 10.58
CA GLU A 243 1.51 14.86 11.07
C GLU A 243 2.96 14.39 11.08
N ASN A 244 3.20 13.18 11.56
CA ASN A 244 4.53 12.60 11.77
C ASN A 244 4.90 11.63 10.64
N ILE A 245 4.03 10.68 10.30
CA ILE A 245 4.32 9.71 9.22
C ILE A 245 4.57 10.42 7.88
N SER A 246 3.86 11.51 7.58
CA SER A 246 4.10 12.34 6.38
C SER A 246 5.45 13.05 6.35
N ARG A 247 6.25 13.03 7.43
CA ARG A 247 7.61 13.59 7.48
C ARG A 247 8.71 12.53 7.32
N LEU A 248 8.37 11.26 7.23
CA LEU A 248 9.35 10.20 6.98
C LEU A 248 9.94 10.41 5.60
N ASN A 249 11.25 10.62 5.51
CA ASN A 249 11.94 10.86 4.25
C ASN A 249 12.09 9.58 3.42
N HIS A 250 12.33 9.76 2.13
CA HIS A 250 12.60 8.63 1.23
C HIS A 250 13.95 7.95 1.51
N SER A 251 13.95 6.62 1.46
CA SER A 251 15.13 5.77 1.24
C SER A 251 14.79 4.64 0.25
N CYS A 252 15.73 4.25 -0.62
CA CYS A 252 15.56 3.06 -1.48
C CYS A 252 15.79 1.73 -0.71
N ALA A 253 16.21 1.83 0.56
CA ALA A 253 16.29 0.75 1.54
C ALA A 253 15.71 1.29 2.86
N PRO A 254 14.39 1.41 2.98
CA PRO A 254 13.75 2.05 4.13
C PRO A 254 13.77 1.14 5.36
N ASN A 255 13.77 1.74 6.55
CA ASN A 255 13.82 1.01 7.83
C ASN A 255 12.47 0.98 8.56
N THR A 256 11.41 1.55 7.98
CA THR A 256 10.06 1.48 8.53
C THR A 256 9.02 1.03 7.51
N ALA A 257 7.90 0.52 8.00
CA ALA A 257 6.67 0.24 7.26
C ALA A 257 5.47 0.69 8.09
N PHE A 258 4.32 0.94 7.47
CA PHE A 258 3.11 1.27 8.22
C PHE A 258 1.88 0.52 7.71
N SER A 259 0.93 0.28 8.60
CA SER A 259 -0.37 -0.30 8.28
C SER A 259 -1.50 0.46 8.97
N LEU A 260 -2.71 0.40 8.43
CA LEU A 260 -3.87 1.08 8.99
C LEU A 260 -4.66 0.14 9.90
N ASP A 261 -4.72 0.43 11.21
CA ASP A 261 -5.74 -0.16 12.05
C ASP A 261 -7.08 0.57 11.79
N LYS A 262 -7.97 -0.07 11.03
CA LYS A 262 -9.27 0.51 10.64
C LYS A 262 -10.19 0.71 11.85
N ALA A 263 -10.11 -0.14 12.87
CA ALA A 263 -10.92 0.00 14.08
C ALA A 263 -10.48 1.23 14.89
N MET A 264 -9.17 1.50 14.96
CA MET A 264 -8.65 2.73 15.54
C MET A 264 -8.78 3.94 14.61
N LEU A 265 -8.88 3.73 13.29
CA LEU A 265 -8.65 4.74 12.25
C LEU A 265 -7.31 5.46 12.48
N ALA A 266 -6.27 4.67 12.70
CA ALA A 266 -4.93 5.15 13.00
C ALA A 266 -3.88 4.29 12.30
N TYR A 267 -2.83 4.94 11.79
CA TYR A 267 -1.67 4.24 11.26
C TYR A 267 -0.77 3.77 12.38
N ARG A 268 -0.22 2.57 12.20
CA ARG A 268 0.80 1.94 13.03
C ARG A 268 2.09 1.96 12.24
N LEU A 269 3.12 2.65 12.75
CA LEU A 269 4.46 2.63 12.15
C LEU A 269 5.30 1.58 12.85
N TYR A 270 5.95 0.70 12.08
CA TYR A 270 6.78 -0.39 12.57
C TYR A 270 8.22 -0.22 12.11
N ALA A 271 9.17 -0.71 12.92
CA ALA A 271 10.54 -0.95 12.47
C ALA A 271 10.60 -2.27 11.71
N VAL A 272 11.11 -2.26 10.46
CA VAL A 272 11.21 -3.49 9.64
C VAL A 272 12.54 -4.22 9.83
N ARG A 273 13.46 -3.61 10.57
CA ARG A 273 14.77 -4.11 10.98
C ARG A 273 15.17 -3.42 12.30
N ASP A 274 16.26 -3.84 12.92
CA ASP A 274 16.82 -3.11 14.07
C ASP A 274 17.28 -1.70 13.63
N ILE A 275 16.90 -0.67 14.40
CA ILE A 275 17.20 0.74 14.16
C ILE A 275 18.03 1.28 15.32
N ALA A 276 19.16 1.90 15.03
CA ALA A 276 20.02 2.47 16.05
C ALA A 276 19.47 3.80 16.59
N GLU A 277 19.80 4.13 17.84
CA GLU A 277 19.54 5.46 18.39
C GLU A 277 20.14 6.55 17.49
N GLY A 278 19.35 7.59 17.20
CA GLY A 278 19.75 8.70 16.35
C GLY A 278 19.65 8.43 14.84
N GLU A 279 19.36 7.20 14.41
CA GLU A 279 19.13 6.87 13.00
C GLU A 279 17.83 7.52 12.49
N GLU A 280 17.83 7.94 11.22
CA GLU A 280 16.64 8.52 10.59
C GLU A 280 15.65 7.43 10.20
N LEU A 281 14.38 7.63 10.53
CA LEU A 281 13.28 6.78 10.12
C LEU A 281 12.86 7.15 8.70
N THR A 282 12.76 6.16 7.82
CA THR A 282 12.57 6.36 6.37
C THR A 282 11.55 5.41 5.77
N LEU A 283 10.92 5.86 4.67
CA LEU A 283 9.97 5.12 3.85
C LEU A 283 10.39 5.07 2.39
N GLN A 284 9.77 4.19 1.62
CA GLN A 284 9.80 4.17 0.16
C GLN A 284 8.74 5.10 -0.42
N TYR A 285 9.10 5.93 -1.40
CA TYR A 285 8.15 6.81 -2.09
C TYR A 285 7.82 6.32 -3.50
N VAL A 286 8.68 5.48 -4.05
CA VAL A 286 8.65 5.03 -5.43
C VAL A 286 8.91 3.53 -5.46
N ASP A 287 8.65 2.89 -6.60
CA ASP A 287 9.08 1.52 -6.84
C ASP A 287 10.62 1.44 -6.74
N VAL A 288 11.10 0.62 -5.81
CA VAL A 288 12.53 0.45 -5.55
C VAL A 288 13.12 -0.79 -6.24
N LEU A 289 12.32 -1.61 -6.93
CA LEU A 289 12.81 -2.79 -7.66
C LEU A 289 13.40 -2.42 -9.03
N CYS A 290 13.08 -1.24 -9.54
CA CYS A 290 13.62 -0.70 -10.78
C CYS A 290 15.07 -0.19 -10.62
N SER A 291 15.74 0.14 -11.73
CA SER A 291 17.13 0.63 -11.74
C SER A 291 17.30 1.95 -11.00
N LYS A 292 18.52 2.27 -10.54
CA LYS A 292 18.80 3.58 -9.88
C LYS A 292 18.28 4.76 -10.70
N THR A 293 18.51 4.74 -12.01
CA THR A 293 18.09 5.83 -12.91
C THR A 293 16.57 6.01 -12.87
N GLN A 294 15.82 4.91 -12.92
CA GLN A 294 14.35 4.96 -12.85
C GLN A 294 13.88 5.42 -11.47
N ARG A 295 14.50 4.96 -10.38
CA ARG A 295 14.19 5.43 -9.01
C ARG A 295 14.37 6.94 -8.87
N GLN A 296 15.49 7.48 -9.36
CA GLN A 296 15.77 8.93 -9.32
C GLN A 296 14.79 9.73 -10.18
N GLU A 297 14.40 9.20 -11.35
CA GLU A 297 13.40 9.84 -12.20
C GLU A 297 12.04 9.92 -11.50
N ALA A 298 11.61 8.81 -10.89
CA ALA A 298 10.32 8.71 -10.19
C ALA A 298 10.23 9.61 -8.95
N LEU A 299 11.37 10.06 -8.40
CA LEU A 299 11.45 10.95 -7.25
C LEU A 299 11.38 12.44 -7.60
N LYS A 300 11.55 12.82 -8.89
CA LYS A 300 11.47 14.22 -9.33
C LYS A 300 10.15 14.92 -8.95
N PRO A 301 8.96 14.28 -9.01
CA PRO A 301 7.72 14.91 -8.57
C PRO A 301 7.72 15.33 -7.09
N TYR A 302 8.57 14.73 -6.27
CA TYR A 302 8.75 15.06 -4.85
C TYR A 302 9.86 16.09 -4.60
N ASP A 303 10.53 16.57 -5.66
CA ASP A 303 11.74 17.40 -5.57
C ASP A 303 12.86 16.73 -4.73
N VAL A 304 12.96 15.40 -4.83
CA VAL A 304 13.94 14.60 -4.08
C VAL A 304 15.02 14.07 -5.01
N THR A 305 16.28 14.33 -4.67
CA THR A 305 17.44 13.60 -5.20
C THR A 305 17.91 12.61 -4.14
N CYS A 306 17.71 11.32 -4.35
CA CYS A 306 18.01 10.33 -3.31
C CYS A 306 19.52 10.09 -3.18
N ALA A 307 20.03 10.23 -1.95
CA ALA A 307 21.43 9.99 -1.58
C ALA A 307 21.56 8.90 -0.49
N CYS A 308 20.59 7.98 -0.39
CA CYS A 308 20.69 6.83 0.51
C CYS A 308 21.88 5.93 0.12
N SER A 309 22.27 5.00 1.00
CA SER A 309 23.41 4.08 0.78
C SER A 309 23.35 3.38 -0.59
N VAL A 310 22.17 2.91 -0.99
CA VAL A 310 21.93 2.23 -2.28
C VAL A 310 22.13 3.16 -3.48
N CYS A 311 21.83 4.46 -3.35
CA CYS A 311 22.00 5.43 -4.43
C CYS A 311 23.38 6.06 -4.45
N THR A 312 24.06 6.16 -3.30
CA THR A 312 25.39 6.74 -3.16
C THR A 312 26.49 5.77 -3.62
N ASP A 313 26.33 4.47 -3.35
CA ASP A 313 27.22 3.42 -3.86
C ASP A 313 26.48 2.48 -4.84
N PRO A 314 26.08 2.98 -6.02
CA PRO A 314 25.30 2.17 -6.95
C PRO A 314 26.18 1.12 -7.63
N THR A 315 25.77 -0.13 -7.50
CA THR A 315 26.37 -1.23 -8.26
C THR A 315 25.37 -1.74 -9.29
N THR A 316 25.84 -2.12 -10.47
CA THR A 316 25.04 -2.86 -11.46
C THR A 316 24.49 -4.16 -10.87
N GLU A 317 25.19 -4.72 -9.88
CA GLU A 317 24.75 -5.90 -9.13
C GLU A 317 23.54 -5.62 -8.22
N SER A 318 23.43 -4.45 -7.61
CA SER A 318 22.22 -4.08 -6.84
C SER A 318 21.00 -3.98 -7.75
N ASP A 319 21.12 -3.32 -8.90
CA ASP A 319 20.01 -3.24 -9.86
C ASP A 319 19.63 -4.64 -10.40
N LYS A 320 20.61 -5.53 -10.63
CA LYS A 320 20.34 -6.95 -10.98
C LYS A 320 19.59 -7.67 -9.86
N ARG A 321 20.05 -7.59 -8.61
CA ARG A 321 19.38 -8.22 -7.46
C ARG A 321 17.95 -7.72 -7.34
N ARG A 322 17.74 -6.41 -7.41
CA ARG A 322 16.41 -5.79 -7.40
C ARG A 322 15.50 -6.28 -8.53
N SER A 323 16.02 -6.44 -9.74
CA SER A 323 15.25 -7.02 -10.85
C SER A 323 14.91 -8.51 -10.66
N MET A 324 15.65 -9.22 -9.82
CA MET A 324 15.39 -10.63 -9.49
C MET A 324 14.37 -10.78 -8.35
N ILE A 325 14.25 -9.78 -7.47
CA ILE A 325 13.27 -9.73 -6.39
C ILE A 325 11.89 -9.63 -7.04
N GLY A 326 11.10 -10.71 -6.96
CA GLY A 326 9.80 -10.86 -7.63
C GLY A 326 9.78 -11.83 -8.81
N SER A 327 10.94 -12.33 -9.26
CA SER A 327 11.03 -13.39 -10.28
C SER A 327 10.48 -14.75 -9.81
N PHE A 328 10.44 -14.93 -8.49
CA PHE A 328 9.89 -16.09 -7.80
C PHE A 328 9.06 -15.60 -6.62
N ILE A 329 7.80 -16.04 -6.57
CA ILE A 329 6.93 -15.83 -5.42
C ILE A 329 6.74 -17.19 -4.75
N PRO A 330 7.20 -17.35 -3.51
CA PRO A 330 7.00 -18.58 -2.76
C PRO A 330 5.52 -18.92 -2.65
N THR A 331 5.14 -20.14 -3.04
CA THR A 331 3.78 -20.65 -2.85
C THR A 331 3.82 -22.07 -2.31
N ILE A 332 3.15 -22.27 -1.17
CA ILE A 332 3.09 -23.58 -0.50
C ILE A 332 2.32 -24.60 -1.34
N SER A 333 1.25 -24.17 -2.01
CA SER A 333 0.30 -25.01 -2.71
C SER A 333 0.93 -25.92 -3.78
N ALA A 334 1.70 -25.32 -4.68
CA ALA A 334 2.28 -26.00 -5.82
C ALA A 334 3.34 -27.02 -5.40
N TRP A 335 4.19 -26.65 -4.43
CA TRP A 335 5.26 -27.51 -3.94
C TRP A 335 4.73 -28.64 -3.07
N ALA A 336 3.81 -28.35 -2.15
CA ALA A 336 3.37 -29.34 -1.17
C ALA A 336 2.56 -30.49 -1.79
N ALA A 337 1.90 -30.24 -2.92
CA ALA A 337 1.20 -31.25 -3.70
C ALA A 337 2.08 -31.97 -4.75
N ASN A 338 3.28 -31.47 -5.04
CA ASN A 338 4.18 -32.05 -6.04
C ASN A 338 5.33 -32.85 -5.39
N ARG A 339 5.10 -34.15 -5.19
CA ARG A 339 6.11 -35.08 -4.63
C ARG A 339 7.33 -35.32 -5.53
N GLN A 340 7.35 -34.83 -6.76
CA GLN A 340 8.55 -34.93 -7.62
C GLN A 340 9.60 -33.87 -7.28
N LEU A 341 9.20 -32.76 -6.64
CA LEU A 341 10.13 -31.74 -6.18
C LEU A 341 10.83 -32.21 -4.90
N PRO A 342 12.14 -31.91 -4.72
CA PRO A 342 12.83 -32.17 -3.45
C PRO A 342 12.09 -31.54 -2.25
N ASP A 343 12.19 -32.19 -1.09
CA ASP A 343 11.60 -31.71 0.16
C ASP A 343 12.15 -30.33 0.57
N ASP A 344 13.42 -30.04 0.26
CA ASP A 344 14.04 -28.76 0.58
C ASP A 344 13.91 -27.69 -0.52
N TRP A 345 13.22 -28.00 -1.63
CA TRP A 345 13.19 -27.13 -2.82
C TRP A 345 12.58 -25.76 -2.53
N LEU A 346 11.39 -25.72 -1.92
CA LEU A 346 10.69 -24.47 -1.63
C LEU A 346 11.45 -23.68 -0.57
N ILE A 347 11.98 -24.34 0.46
CA ILE A 347 12.80 -23.71 1.50
C ILE A 347 14.01 -23.03 0.87
N LYS A 348 14.74 -23.72 -0.02
CA LYS A 348 15.89 -23.16 -0.74
C LYS A 348 15.50 -21.96 -1.60
N LYS A 349 14.44 -22.08 -2.40
CA LYS A 349 13.99 -21.00 -3.30
C LYS A 349 13.50 -19.77 -2.53
N SER A 350 12.75 -19.96 -1.46
CA SER A 350 12.31 -18.88 -0.57
C SER A 350 13.49 -18.20 0.12
N THR A 351 14.50 -18.99 0.55
CA THR A 351 15.73 -18.45 1.17
C THR A 351 16.56 -17.64 0.17
N GLU A 352 16.67 -18.08 -1.09
CA GLU A 352 17.35 -17.31 -2.15
C GLU A 352 16.70 -15.93 -2.35
N VAL A 353 15.36 -15.84 -2.34
CA VAL A 353 14.64 -14.56 -2.43
C VAL A 353 14.86 -13.71 -1.18
N LEU A 354 14.80 -14.32 0.01
CA LEU A 354 15.00 -13.64 1.29
C LEU A 354 16.40 -13.01 1.37
N ASP A 355 17.43 -13.74 0.96
CA ASP A 355 18.82 -13.25 0.89
C ASP A 355 18.95 -12.03 -0.02
N LEU A 356 18.22 -11.99 -1.14
CA LEU A 356 18.22 -10.82 -2.03
C LEU A 356 17.56 -9.61 -1.37
N ILE A 357 16.42 -9.83 -0.71
CA ILE A 357 15.67 -8.78 -0.01
C ILE A 357 16.51 -8.17 1.11
N GLU A 358 17.10 -8.99 1.98
CA GLU A 358 17.93 -8.52 3.10
C GLU A 358 19.18 -7.77 2.61
N LYS A 359 19.85 -8.28 1.57
CA LYS A 359 21.03 -7.61 0.98
C LYS A 359 20.69 -6.24 0.39
N GLU A 360 19.48 -6.05 -0.10
CA GLU A 360 19.01 -4.78 -0.64
C GLU A 360 18.34 -3.88 0.40
N GLY A 361 18.21 -4.35 1.64
CA GLY A 361 17.51 -3.65 2.69
C GLY A 361 16.04 -3.43 2.37
N LEU A 362 15.33 -4.48 1.95
CA LEU A 362 13.92 -4.42 1.52
C LEU A 362 12.97 -5.21 2.43
N GLU A 363 13.28 -5.37 3.71
CA GLU A 363 12.50 -6.13 4.69
C GLU A 363 11.08 -5.58 4.91
N TYR A 364 10.83 -4.32 4.52
CA TYR A 364 9.48 -3.75 4.50
C TYR A 364 8.56 -4.41 3.47
N PHE A 365 9.15 -4.97 2.40
CA PHE A 365 8.44 -5.48 1.24
C PHE A 365 7.64 -6.71 1.61
N GLU A 366 6.40 -6.80 1.16
CA GLU A 366 5.52 -7.92 1.52
C GLU A 366 6.11 -9.31 1.19
N LEU A 367 6.88 -9.42 0.09
CA LEU A 367 7.53 -10.68 -0.28
C LEU A 367 8.49 -11.20 0.81
N TYR A 368 9.03 -10.33 1.67
CA TYR A 368 9.79 -10.73 2.85
C TYR A 368 8.92 -11.55 3.81
N CYS A 369 7.71 -11.04 4.12
CA CYS A 369 6.72 -11.70 4.97
C CYS A 369 6.25 -13.02 4.34
N ILE A 370 5.91 -13.01 3.05
CA ILE A 370 5.51 -14.20 2.31
C ILE A 370 6.61 -15.27 2.34
N ALA A 371 7.87 -14.90 2.09
CA ALA A 371 8.98 -15.85 2.06
C ALA A 371 9.22 -16.49 3.44
N THR A 372 9.22 -15.69 4.52
CA THR A 372 9.42 -16.23 5.87
C THR A 372 8.26 -17.12 6.32
N HIS A 373 7.01 -16.73 6.04
CA HIS A 373 5.83 -17.55 6.32
C HIS A 373 5.85 -18.85 5.52
N THR A 374 6.18 -18.79 4.23
CA THR A 374 6.24 -19.97 3.36
C THR A 374 7.31 -20.97 3.82
N ILE A 375 8.46 -20.50 4.34
CA ILE A 375 9.49 -21.39 4.88
C ILE A 375 8.98 -22.09 6.15
N MET A 376 8.32 -21.34 7.05
CA MET A 376 7.66 -21.92 8.23
C MET A 376 6.65 -23.01 7.83
N GLU A 377 5.74 -22.70 6.91
CA GLU A 377 4.75 -23.63 6.39
C GLU A 377 5.35 -24.85 5.69
N ALA A 378 6.48 -24.69 5.00
CA ALA A 378 7.19 -25.79 4.38
C ALA A 378 7.70 -26.80 5.43
N TYR A 379 8.24 -26.32 6.56
CA TYR A 379 8.61 -27.20 7.68
C TYR A 379 7.39 -27.87 8.33
N ILE A 380 6.26 -27.17 8.44
CA ILE A 380 4.98 -27.76 8.89
C ILE A 380 4.54 -28.90 7.96
N CYS A 381 4.63 -28.71 6.63
CA CYS A 381 4.35 -29.73 5.63
C CYS A 381 5.24 -30.97 5.74
N LEU A 382 6.47 -30.80 6.24
CA LEU A 382 7.43 -31.88 6.47
C LEU A 382 7.29 -32.51 7.86
N GLY A 383 6.43 -31.98 8.73
CA GLY A 383 6.30 -32.44 10.11
C GLY A 383 7.49 -32.09 11.01
N ASP A 384 8.24 -31.04 10.65
CA ASP A 384 9.43 -30.59 11.36
C ASP A 384 9.07 -29.37 12.23
N SER A 385 8.51 -29.63 13.41
CA SER A 385 8.11 -28.57 14.35
C SER A 385 9.30 -27.81 14.95
N GLU A 386 10.48 -28.45 15.06
CA GLU A 386 11.70 -27.79 15.53
C GLU A 386 12.16 -26.66 14.62
N ASN A 387 12.14 -26.87 13.30
CA ASN A 387 12.50 -25.79 12.38
C ASN A 387 11.34 -24.84 12.11
N ALA A 388 10.10 -25.33 12.09
CA ALA A 388 8.94 -24.45 11.97
C ALA A 388 8.88 -23.41 13.11
N SER A 389 9.15 -23.80 14.36
CA SER A 389 9.15 -22.88 15.51
C SER A 389 10.23 -21.80 15.42
N LYS A 390 11.44 -22.14 14.95
CA LYS A 390 12.50 -21.14 14.68
C LYS A 390 12.08 -20.11 13.64
N TRP A 391 11.31 -20.52 12.62
CA TRP A 391 10.77 -19.59 11.63
C TRP A 391 9.55 -18.84 12.16
N ALA A 392 8.73 -19.43 13.04
CA ALA A 392 7.66 -18.73 13.75
C ALA A 392 8.19 -17.55 14.58
N GLU A 393 9.34 -17.71 15.28
CA GLU A 393 10.03 -16.61 15.98
C GLU A 393 10.42 -15.46 15.04
N ARG A 394 10.65 -15.75 13.76
CA ARG A 394 10.95 -14.74 12.74
C ARG A 394 9.69 -14.11 12.17
N VAL A 395 8.65 -14.89 11.90
CA VAL A 395 7.36 -14.41 11.37
C VAL A 395 6.67 -13.48 12.37
N ILE A 396 6.65 -13.82 13.66
CA ILE A 396 5.98 -13.01 14.70
C ILE A 396 6.57 -11.59 14.82
N ARG A 397 7.84 -11.40 14.44
CA ARG A 397 8.53 -10.10 14.41
C ARG A 397 8.16 -9.24 13.19
N GLN A 398 7.18 -9.66 12.38
CA GLN A 398 6.76 -8.97 11.14
C GLN A 398 5.30 -8.49 11.19
N PRO A 399 4.91 -7.70 12.20
CA PRO A 399 3.52 -7.27 12.41
C PRO A 399 2.98 -6.26 11.38
N TRP A 400 3.82 -5.79 10.46
CA TRP A 400 3.40 -4.84 9.42
C TRP A 400 2.62 -5.50 8.28
N SER A 401 2.67 -6.82 8.13
CA SER A 401 1.85 -7.57 7.18
C SER A 401 0.57 -8.05 7.86
N GLU A 402 -0.58 -7.46 7.50
CA GLU A 402 -1.89 -7.84 8.07
C GLU A 402 -2.45 -9.13 7.45
N GLU A 403 -2.03 -9.50 6.24
CA GLU A 403 -2.55 -10.67 5.51
C GLU A 403 -1.88 -11.99 5.93
N TYR A 404 -0.62 -11.95 6.34
CA TYR A 404 0.21 -13.15 6.60
C TYR A 404 0.63 -13.30 8.06
N ASN A 405 0.08 -12.49 8.96
CA ASN A 405 0.43 -12.52 10.37
C ASN A 405 -0.83 -12.49 11.24
N ASP A 406 -1.66 -13.53 11.15
CA ASP A 406 -2.54 -13.85 12.27
C ASP A 406 -1.63 -14.26 13.44
N GLN A 407 -1.25 -13.26 14.24
CA GLN A 407 -0.30 -13.40 15.33
C GLN A 407 -0.71 -14.51 16.28
N HIS A 408 -2.03 -14.75 16.44
CA HIS A 408 -2.51 -15.78 17.33
C HIS A 408 -2.14 -17.18 16.85
N GLU A 409 -2.30 -17.47 15.55
CA GLU A 409 -1.91 -18.77 14.99
C GLU A 409 -0.39 -18.99 15.07
N VAL A 410 0.41 -17.96 14.77
CA VAL A 410 1.88 -18.05 14.81
C VAL A 410 2.41 -18.19 16.24
N GLU A 411 1.80 -17.53 17.23
CA GLU A 411 2.15 -17.64 18.66
C GLU A 411 2.03 -19.08 19.17
N GLU A 412 0.99 -19.81 18.76
CA GLU A 412 0.82 -21.22 19.15
C GLU A 412 1.89 -22.14 18.53
N LEU A 413 2.61 -21.69 17.50
CA LEU A 413 3.66 -22.43 16.80
C LEU A 413 5.07 -22.08 17.29
N LEU A 414 5.22 -21.22 18.32
CA LEU A 414 6.53 -20.89 18.90
C LEU A 414 7.12 -22.06 19.70
N ASP A 415 6.28 -22.92 20.27
CA ASP A 415 6.71 -24.12 20.99
C ASP A 415 6.71 -25.34 20.05
N PRO A 416 7.86 -25.98 19.76
CA PRO A 416 7.93 -27.15 18.89
C PRO A 416 7.11 -28.35 19.39
N GLU A 417 6.76 -28.41 20.68
CA GLU A 417 5.92 -29.45 21.28
C GLU A 417 4.43 -29.07 21.29
N SER A 418 4.08 -27.92 20.72
CA SER A 418 2.71 -27.41 20.72
C SER A 418 1.75 -28.38 20.03
N PRO A 419 0.57 -28.67 20.64
CA PRO A 419 -0.48 -29.45 19.99
C PRO A 419 -1.10 -28.73 18.78
N ALA A 420 -0.80 -27.44 18.57
CA ALA A 420 -1.26 -26.68 17.41
C ALA A 420 -0.72 -27.25 16.10
N TYR A 421 0.52 -27.76 16.07
CA TYR A 421 1.08 -28.41 14.89
C TYR A 421 0.20 -29.54 14.38
N ALA A 422 -0.22 -30.46 15.25
CA ALA A 422 -1.05 -31.60 14.86
C ALA A 422 -2.45 -31.20 14.36
N LYS A 423 -2.92 -29.98 14.68
CA LYS A 423 -4.19 -29.41 14.23
C LYS A 423 -4.04 -28.55 12.98
N HIS A 424 -2.82 -28.14 12.65
CA HIS A 424 -2.53 -27.26 11.53
C HIS A 424 -2.85 -27.98 10.21
N GLY A 425 -3.61 -27.33 9.32
CA GLY A 425 -4.10 -27.96 8.08
C GLY A 425 -3.00 -28.41 7.10
N LEU A 426 -1.80 -27.85 7.22
CA LEU A 426 -0.61 -28.23 6.44
C LEU A 426 0.23 -29.34 7.07
N TRP A 427 -0.03 -29.74 8.32
CA TRP A 427 0.85 -30.62 9.07
C TRP A 427 1.10 -31.94 8.33
N ARG A 428 2.39 -32.24 8.12
CA ARG A 428 2.86 -33.49 7.51
C ARG A 428 2.28 -33.79 6.12
N MET A 429 1.75 -32.80 5.40
CA MET A 429 1.10 -33.01 4.11
C MET A 429 2.03 -33.65 3.04
N ARG A 430 3.35 -33.47 3.15
CA ARG A 430 4.32 -34.15 2.28
C ARG A 430 4.76 -35.52 2.78
N VAL A 431 4.54 -35.82 4.05
CA VAL A 431 4.96 -37.07 4.69
C VAL A 431 3.83 -38.11 4.67
N ASP A 432 2.61 -37.69 4.96
CA ASP A 432 1.47 -38.58 5.10
C ASP A 432 0.82 -38.84 3.72
N GLU A 433 0.39 -40.09 3.48
CA GLU A 433 -0.14 -40.50 2.17
C GLU A 433 -1.46 -39.79 1.82
N ASN A 434 -2.28 -39.48 2.83
CA ASN A 434 -3.55 -38.79 2.72
C ASN A 434 -3.51 -37.45 3.49
N PRO A 435 -3.74 -36.31 2.80
CA PRO A 435 -3.80 -35.02 3.46
C PRO A 435 -4.93 -34.96 4.51
N ILE A 436 -4.72 -34.21 5.59
CA ILE A 436 -5.73 -33.97 6.62
C ILE A 436 -6.75 -32.92 6.12
N GLY A 437 -8.04 -33.23 6.16
CA GLY A 437 -9.13 -32.26 5.98
C GLY A 437 -9.36 -31.73 4.54
N GLU A 438 -10.30 -30.79 4.40
CA GLU A 438 -10.70 -30.21 3.11
C GLU A 438 -9.58 -29.37 2.46
N LEU A 439 -8.73 -28.75 3.28
CA LEU A 439 -7.60 -27.92 2.86
C LEU A 439 -6.53 -28.73 2.10
N GLY A 440 -6.20 -29.92 2.60
CA GLY A 440 -5.26 -30.82 1.93
C GLY A 440 -5.78 -31.35 0.58
N ALA A 441 -7.10 -31.53 0.43
CA ALA A 441 -7.72 -31.87 -0.84
C ALA A 441 -7.69 -30.69 -1.84
N MET A 442 -7.88 -29.45 -1.36
CA MET A 442 -7.74 -28.23 -2.16
C MET A 442 -6.30 -28.05 -2.65
N PHE A 443 -5.30 -28.20 -1.78
CA PHE A 443 -3.90 -28.05 -2.17
C PHE A 443 -3.44 -29.09 -3.18
N LYS A 444 -3.87 -30.36 -3.02
CA LYS A 444 -3.64 -31.41 -4.02
C LYS A 444 -4.18 -31.00 -5.40
N MET A 445 -5.39 -30.46 -5.45
CA MET A 445 -5.98 -29.94 -6.68
C MET A 445 -5.20 -28.75 -7.26
N MET A 446 -4.74 -27.82 -6.42
CA MET A 446 -4.00 -26.63 -6.85
C MET A 446 -2.59 -26.95 -7.37
N GLY A 447 -1.88 -27.92 -6.77
CA GLY A 447 -0.56 -28.33 -7.26
C GLY A 447 -0.59 -29.10 -8.57
N GLU A 448 -1.69 -29.82 -8.86
CA GLU A 448 -1.92 -30.41 -10.19
C GLU A 448 -2.07 -29.33 -11.28
N ILE A 449 -2.39 -28.08 -10.91
CA ILE A 449 -2.72 -26.98 -11.81
C ILE A 449 -1.54 -26.03 -12.05
N CYS A 450 -0.73 -25.73 -11.02
CA CYS A 450 0.31 -24.68 -11.08
C CYS A 450 1.63 -25.13 -11.72
N GLY A 451 1.90 -26.43 -11.79
CA GLY A 451 3.23 -26.93 -12.17
C GLY A 451 4.33 -26.55 -11.14
N PRO A 452 5.58 -26.96 -11.38
CA PRO A 452 6.67 -26.84 -10.40
C PRO A 452 7.31 -25.44 -10.31
N GLU A 453 6.97 -24.49 -11.19
CA GLU A 453 7.69 -23.22 -11.29
C GLU A 453 7.23 -22.12 -10.31
N GLY A 454 6.18 -22.36 -9.51
CA GLY A 454 5.59 -21.34 -8.62
C GLY A 454 4.82 -20.26 -9.37
N MET A 455 4.38 -19.22 -8.64
CA MET A 455 3.79 -18.01 -9.25
C MET A 455 4.89 -17.07 -9.74
N LYS A 456 4.63 -16.38 -10.86
CA LYS A 456 5.48 -15.27 -11.34
C LYS A 456 4.69 -13.96 -11.25
N MET A 457 5.36 -12.87 -10.85
CA MET A 457 4.81 -11.54 -11.04
C MET A 457 4.74 -11.27 -12.54
N MET A 458 3.55 -10.99 -13.08
CA MET A 458 3.40 -10.49 -14.44
C MET A 458 3.34 -8.96 -14.41
N ASP A 459 4.18 -8.32 -15.22
CA ASP A 459 4.19 -6.87 -15.41
C ASP A 459 3.01 -6.45 -16.30
N ASN A 460 1.81 -6.41 -15.72
CA ASN A 460 0.58 -5.92 -16.37
C ASN A 460 0.14 -4.56 -15.82
N GLY A 461 1.05 -3.77 -15.24
CA GLY A 461 0.74 -2.41 -14.77
C GLY A 461 -0.28 -2.34 -13.62
N GLY A 462 -0.42 -3.44 -12.86
CA GLY A 462 -1.32 -3.58 -11.72
C GLY A 462 -0.82 -4.57 -10.66
N GLY A 463 0.43 -5.06 -10.78
CA GLY A 463 1.11 -6.04 -9.91
C GLY A 463 0.23 -7.18 -9.34
N MET A 464 -0.80 -7.60 -10.08
CA MET A 464 -1.70 -8.64 -9.61
C MET A 464 -0.93 -9.97 -9.65
N PHE A 465 -0.89 -10.66 -8.52
CA PHE A 465 -0.46 -12.05 -8.46
C PHE A 465 -1.36 -12.86 -9.37
N MET A 466 -0.86 -13.25 -10.54
CA MET A 466 -1.52 -14.25 -11.34
C MET A 466 -0.86 -15.59 -11.06
N MET A 467 -1.68 -16.55 -10.59
CA MET A 467 -1.47 -17.95 -10.92
C MET A 467 -1.21 -17.97 -12.43
N LEU A 468 0.01 -18.27 -12.86
CA LEU A 468 0.22 -18.71 -14.21
C LEU A 468 -0.16 -20.18 -14.20
N PRO A 469 -1.39 -20.56 -14.60
CA PRO A 469 -1.60 -21.95 -14.96
C PRO A 469 -0.52 -22.26 -16.01
N ASN A 470 -0.01 -23.49 -15.97
CA ASN A 470 0.92 -23.99 -16.97
C ASN A 470 0.44 -23.51 -18.35
N GLN A 471 1.30 -22.95 -19.21
CA GLN A 471 0.89 -22.25 -20.45
C GLN A 471 0.06 -23.11 -21.43
N ASN A 472 -0.17 -24.39 -21.08
CA ASN A 472 -0.97 -25.38 -21.76
C ASN A 472 -2.24 -25.83 -20.98
N ALA A 473 -2.69 -25.11 -19.95
CA ALA A 473 -3.86 -25.51 -19.16
C ALA A 473 -5.16 -25.43 -19.98
N SER A 474 -5.92 -26.53 -20.02
CA SER A 474 -7.16 -26.59 -20.80
C SER A 474 -8.24 -25.68 -20.21
N PRO A 475 -9.22 -25.22 -21.01
CA PRO A 475 -10.39 -24.46 -20.51
C PRO A 475 -11.14 -25.16 -19.37
N GLU A 476 -11.17 -26.49 -19.35
CA GLU A 476 -11.76 -27.29 -18.27
C GLU A 476 -10.93 -27.25 -16.99
N THR A 477 -9.61 -27.13 -17.10
CA THR A 477 -8.70 -26.95 -15.96
C THR A 477 -8.93 -25.56 -15.34
N LEU A 478 -9.03 -24.51 -16.17
CA LEU A 478 -9.34 -23.15 -15.72
C LEU A 478 -10.71 -23.05 -15.04
N LYS A 479 -11.71 -23.79 -15.54
CA LYS A 479 -13.04 -23.86 -14.91
C LYS A 479 -12.98 -24.53 -13.53
N LYS A 480 -12.21 -25.61 -13.38
CA LYS A 480 -11.98 -26.24 -12.07
C LYS A 480 -11.28 -25.31 -11.08
N ILE A 481 -10.39 -24.43 -11.55
CA ILE A 481 -9.77 -23.38 -10.71
C ILE A 481 -10.84 -22.45 -10.17
N ALA A 482 -11.68 -21.89 -11.05
CA ALA A 482 -12.73 -20.96 -10.65
C ALA A 482 -13.72 -21.63 -9.67
N ASP A 483 -14.12 -22.87 -9.95
CA ASP A 483 -15.04 -23.62 -9.09
C ASP A 483 -14.42 -23.94 -7.71
N ALA A 484 -13.11 -24.22 -7.64
CA ALA A 484 -12.40 -24.47 -6.39
C ALA A 484 -12.21 -23.20 -5.55
N MET A 485 -11.87 -22.07 -6.18
CA MET A 485 -11.76 -20.77 -5.51
C MET A 485 -13.12 -20.33 -4.92
N VAL A 486 -14.22 -20.60 -5.62
CA VAL A 486 -15.58 -20.34 -5.13
C VAL A 486 -15.97 -21.30 -3.99
N LYS A 487 -15.52 -22.56 -4.05
CA LYS A 487 -15.88 -23.58 -3.06
C LYS A 487 -15.10 -23.47 -1.75
N TYR A 488 -13.82 -23.09 -1.80
CA TYR A 488 -12.92 -23.14 -0.65
C TYR A 488 -12.30 -21.80 -0.26
N GLY A 489 -12.43 -20.75 -1.08
CA GLY A 489 -12.06 -19.39 -0.67
C GLY A 489 -13.06 -18.85 0.34
N GLN A 490 -12.58 -18.13 1.36
CA GLN A 490 -13.47 -17.18 2.04
C GLN A 490 -14.01 -16.20 1.00
N PRO A 491 -15.27 -15.73 1.14
CA PRO A 491 -15.84 -14.76 0.22
C PRO A 491 -15.19 -13.40 0.43
N SER A 492 -13.99 -13.19 -0.11
CA SER A 492 -13.46 -11.85 -0.40
C SER A 492 -14.11 -11.40 -1.71
N GLY A 493 -15.08 -10.50 -1.60
CA GLY A 493 -15.97 -10.04 -2.68
C GLY A 493 -15.36 -9.09 -3.70
#